data_AF-A0A949C1T9-F1
#
_entry.id   AF-A0A949C1T9-F1
#
_cell.length_a   1.000
_cell.length_b   1.000
_cell.length_c   1.000
_cell.angle_alpha   90.00
_cell.angle_beta   90.00
_cell.angle_gamma   90.00
#
_symmetry.space_group_name_H-M   'P 1'
#
loop_
_entity.id
_entity.type
_entity.pdbx_description
1 polymer ?
#
loop_
_entity_poly.entity_id
_entity_poly.type
_entity_poly.pdbx_seq_one_letter_code
_entity_poly.pdbx_strand_id
1 'polypeptide(L)'
;MDKNYKFLGISARIFKVLAWVSGVVGIISAIVIFIGGGTPDAPRATGFIGLLLGIVYFFIFFVTAEIITLLLELRSKVNKDTTV
;
A
#
# COMPACT_ATOMS: atom_id res chain seq x y z
N MET A 1 -20.12 -15.23 -9.24
CA MET A 1 -19.39 -14.57 -8.13
C MET A 1 -20.13 -13.29 -7.81
N ASP A 2 -20.69 -13.14 -6.61
CA ASP A 2 -21.56 -12.00 -6.29
C ASP A 2 -20.83 -10.67 -6.50
N LYS A 3 -21.58 -9.66 -6.96
CA LYS A 3 -21.08 -8.35 -7.39
C LYS A 3 -20.18 -7.67 -6.33
N ASN A 4 -20.48 -7.90 -5.05
CA ASN A 4 -19.71 -7.39 -3.91
C ASN A 4 -18.29 -7.97 -3.80
N TYR A 5 -18.08 -9.24 -4.15
CA TYR A 5 -16.75 -9.86 -4.09
C TYR A 5 -15.87 -9.48 -5.28
N LYS A 6 -16.49 -9.16 -6.42
CA LYS A 6 -15.78 -8.59 -7.58
C LYS A 6 -15.25 -7.20 -7.24
N PHE A 7 -16.03 -6.40 -6.50
CA PHE A 7 -15.59 -5.10 -5.98
C PHE A 7 -14.44 -5.25 -4.98
N LEU A 8 -14.52 -6.21 -4.05
CA LEU A 8 -13.46 -6.45 -3.07
C LEU A 8 -12.12 -6.81 -3.73
N GLY A 9 -12.13 -7.66 -4.77
CA GLY A 9 -10.91 -8.00 -5.52
C GLY A 9 -10.31 -6.81 -6.27
N ILE A 10 -11.15 -5.91 -6.81
CA ILE A 10 -10.70 -4.66 -7.43
C ILE A 10 -10.08 -3.74 -6.37
N SER A 11 -10.71 -3.62 -5.20
CA SER A 11 -10.20 -2.79 -4.10
C SER A 11 -8.83 -3.24 -3.61
N ALA A 12 -8.59 -4.55 -3.46
CA ALA A 12 -7.28 -5.09 -3.09
C ALA A 12 -6.19 -4.67 -4.07
N ARG A 13 -6.50 -4.72 -5.37
CA ARG A 13 -5.57 -4.28 -6.42
C ARG A 13 -5.29 -2.77 -6.34
N ILE A 14 -6.32 -1.96 -6.09
CA ILE A 14 -6.16 -0.51 -5.90
C ILE A 14 -5.26 -0.22 -4.68
N PHE A 15 -5.49 -0.88 -3.55
CA PHE A 15 -4.64 -0.74 -2.36
C PHE A 15 -3.19 -1.13 -2.63
N LYS A 16 -2.96 -2.20 -3.40
CA LYS A 16 -1.59 -2.59 -3.80
C LYS A 16 -0.91 -1.53 -4.65
N VAL A 17 -1.64 -0.90 -5.57
CA VAL A 17 -1.12 0.24 -6.36
C VAL A 17 -0.83 1.44 -5.46
N LEU A 18 -1.77 1.80 -4.56
CA LEU A 18 -1.57 2.90 -3.61
C LEU A 18 -0.37 2.67 -2.68
N ALA A 19 -0.13 1.43 -2.27
CA ALA A 19 1.05 1.05 -1.50
C ALA A 19 2.32 1.48 -2.25
N TRP A 20 2.49 0.99 -3.49
CA TRP A 20 3.64 1.33 -4.33
C TRP A 20 3.76 2.82 -4.60
N VAL A 21 2.65 3.51 -4.90
CA VAL A 21 2.64 4.96 -5.11
C VAL A 21 3.13 5.69 -3.85
N SER A 22 2.63 5.34 -2.66
CA SER A 22 3.05 5.96 -1.41
C SER A 22 4.54 5.73 -1.10
N GLY A 23 5.05 4.53 -1.37
CA GLY A 23 6.46 4.21 -1.22
C GLY A 23 7.34 5.04 -2.17
N VAL A 24 6.95 5.14 -3.44
CA VAL A 24 7.68 5.96 -4.44
C VAL A 24 7.66 7.43 -4.07
N VAL A 25 6.51 7.97 -3.65
CA VAL A 25 6.40 9.37 -3.21
C VAL A 25 7.30 9.64 -2.00
N GLY A 26 7.34 8.74 -1.02
CA GLY A 26 8.22 8.86 0.14
C GLY A 26 9.71 8.86 -0.25
N ILE A 27 10.10 7.96 -1.16
CA ILE A 27 11.48 7.89 -1.68
C ILE A 27 11.84 9.18 -2.42
N ILE A 28 10.98 9.64 -3.34
CA ILE A 28 11.22 10.88 -4.10
C ILE A 28 11.33 12.08 -3.17
N SER A 29 10.42 12.21 -2.20
CA SER A 29 10.45 13.28 -1.20
C SER A 29 11.76 13.30 -0.42
N ALA A 30 12.22 12.12 0.04
CA ALA A 30 13.49 12.01 0.75
C ALA A 30 14.69 12.39 -0.14
N ILE A 31 14.72 11.92 -1.39
CA ILE A 31 15.77 12.27 -2.36
C ILE A 31 15.82 13.79 -2.58
N VAL A 32 14.67 14.43 -2.80
CA VAL A 32 14.58 15.88 -3.01
C VAL A 32 15.12 16.66 -1.80
N ILE A 33 14.78 16.26 -0.58
CA ILE A 33 15.20 16.96 0.64
C ILE A 33 16.70 16.73 0.94
N PHE A 34 17.20 15.51 0.71
CA PHE A 34 18.60 15.19 0.97
C PHE A 34 19.54 15.80 -0.08
N ILE A 35 19.20 15.70 -1.36
CA ILE A 35 20.04 16.19 -2.47
C ILE A 35 19.85 17.68 -2.72
N GLY A 36 18.60 18.18 -2.67
CA GLY A 36 18.29 19.58 -2.91
C GLY A 36 18.82 20.54 -1.85
N GLY A 37 19.31 20.02 -0.73
CA GLY A 37 19.79 20.81 0.40
C GLY A 37 18.61 21.36 1.19
N GLY A 38 18.26 20.66 2.28
CA GLY A 38 17.16 21.05 3.16
C GLY A 38 17.10 22.56 3.45
N THR A 39 15.90 23.11 3.34
CA THR A 39 15.62 24.53 3.56
C THR A 39 15.38 24.80 5.05
N PRO A 40 15.36 26.06 5.51
CA PRO A 40 14.92 26.38 6.88
C PRO A 40 13.54 25.79 7.22
N ASP A 41 12.64 25.74 6.23
CA ASP A 41 11.28 25.19 6.37
C ASP A 41 11.23 23.65 6.26
N ALA A 42 12.21 23.05 5.59
CA ALA A 42 12.35 21.60 5.44
C ALA A 42 13.80 21.15 5.71
N PRO A 43 14.23 21.13 6.98
CA PRO A 43 15.57 20.66 7.36
C PRO A 43 15.82 19.24 6.85
N ARG A 44 17.08 18.86 6.63
CA ARG A 44 17.41 17.50 6.13
C ARG A 44 16.78 16.36 6.96
N ALA A 45 16.55 16.58 8.25
CA ALA A 45 15.84 15.66 9.13
C ALA A 45 14.43 15.30 8.63
N THR A 46 13.72 16.22 7.96
CA THR A 46 12.39 15.97 7.40
C THR A 46 12.41 14.99 6.23
N GLY A 47 13.55 14.83 5.56
CA GLY A 47 13.76 13.78 4.56
C GLY A 47 13.62 12.37 5.15
N PHE A 48 14.16 12.15 6.37
CA PHE A 48 13.97 10.89 7.08
C PHE A 48 12.52 10.67 7.50
N ILE A 49 11.80 11.74 7.87
CA ILE A 49 10.37 11.67 8.21
C ILE A 49 9.57 11.30 6.97
N GLY A 50 9.84 11.91 5.81
CA GLY A 50 9.18 11.57 4.54
C GLY A 50 9.42 10.12 4.12
N LEU A 51 10.64 9.62 4.31
CA LEU A 51 10.99 8.23 4.04
C LEU A 51 10.27 7.27 5.00
N LEU A 52 10.25 7.58 6.30
CA LEU A 52 9.56 6.79 7.32
C LEU A 52 8.05 6.74 7.05
N LEU A 53 7.42 7.88 6.76
CA LEU A 53 6.01 7.95 6.41
C LEU A 53 5.70 7.14 5.15
N GLY A 54 6.54 7.26 4.10
CA GLY A 54 6.41 6.46 2.89
C GLY A 54 6.45 4.96 3.17
N ILE A 55 7.37 4.50 4.02
CA ILE A 55 7.46 3.10 4.45
C ILE A 55 6.19 2.68 5.22
N VAL A 56 5.75 3.49 6.19
CA VAL A 56 4.56 3.19 7.00
C VAL A 56 3.31 3.08 6.13
N TYR A 57 3.07 4.05 5.25
CA TYR A 57 1.92 4.02 4.34
C TYR A 57 2.00 2.86 3.34
N PHE A 58 3.20 2.57 2.81
CA PHE A 58 3.41 1.40 1.96
C PHE A 58 2.96 0.12 2.69
N PHE A 59 3.43 -0.10 3.91
CA PHE A 59 3.07 -1.27 4.69
C PHE A 59 1.58 -1.34 5.00
N ILE A 60 0.95 -0.24 5.42
CA ILE A 60 -0.48 -0.20 5.72
C ILE A 60 -1.32 -0.62 4.50
N PHE A 61 -1.04 -0.01 3.34
CA PHE A 61 -1.78 -0.31 2.13
C PHE A 61 -1.48 -1.72 1.60
N PHE A 62 -0.23 -2.17 1.68
CA PHE A 62 0.17 -3.50 1.23
C PHE A 62 -0.46 -4.60 2.09
N VAL A 63 -0.39 -4.48 3.41
CA VAL A 63 -0.99 -5.43 4.35
C VAL A 63 -2.51 -5.48 4.18
N THR A 64 -3.16 -4.34 4.00
CA THR A 64 -4.61 -4.28 3.74
C THR A 64 -4.95 -5.02 2.44
N ALA A 65 -4.19 -4.80 1.36
CA ALA A 65 -4.38 -5.50 0.09
C ALA A 65 -4.21 -7.02 0.23
N GLU A 66 -3.22 -7.47 1.00
CA GLU A 66 -2.99 -8.90 1.22
C GLU A 66 -4.07 -9.52 2.10
N ILE A 67 -4.53 -8.86 3.15
CA ILE A 67 -5.66 -9.35 3.97
C ILE A 67 -6.90 -9.57 3.10
N ILE A 68 -7.25 -8.60 2.24
CA ILE A 68 -8.41 -8.73 1.35
C ILE A 68 -8.20 -9.89 0.36
N THR A 69 -7.00 -10.03 -0.20
CA THR A 69 -6.67 -11.09 -1.15
C THR A 69 -6.77 -12.47 -0.48
N LEU A 70 -6.19 -12.62 0.71
CA LEU A 70 -6.24 -13.86 1.50
C LEU A 70 -7.69 -14.25 1.86
N LEU A 71 -8.52 -13.27 2.27
CA LEU A 71 -9.93 -13.53 2.57
C LEU A 71 -10.70 -14.00 1.33
N LEU A 72 -10.43 -13.42 0.16
CA LEU A 72 -11.03 -13.85 -1.11
C LEU A 72 -10.58 -15.24 -1.52
N GLU A 73 -9.28 -15.55 -1.36
CA GLU A 73 -8.73 -16.86 -1.64
C GLU A 73 -9.31 -17.94 -0.72
N LEU A 74 -9.34 -17.70 0.59
CA LEU A 74 -9.91 -18.62 1.57
C LEU A 74 -11.38 -18.94 1.24
N ARG A 75 -12.18 -17.91 0.94
CA ARG A 75 -13.57 -18.11 0.52
C ARG A 75 -13.68 -18.94 -0.74
N SER A 76 -12.84 -18.68 -1.74
CA SER A 76 -12.89 -19.42 -3.01
C SER A 76 -12.57 -20.90 -2.83
N LYS A 77 -11.69 -21.24 -1.88
CA LYS A 77 -11.37 -22.63 -1.50
C LYS A 77 -12.54 -23.28 -0.75
N VAL A 78 -13.06 -22.63 0.30
CA VAL A 78 -14.19 -23.16 1.09
C VAL A 78 -15.44 -23.41 0.23
N ASN A 79 -15.79 -22.48 -0.66
CA ASN A 79 -16.93 -22.66 -1.55
C ASN A 79 -16.74 -23.80 -2.56
N LYS A 80 -15.50 -24.11 -2.95
CA LYS A 80 -15.19 -25.18 -3.89
C LYS A 80 -15.31 -26.56 -3.25
N ASP A 81 -14.93 -26.68 -1.98
CA ASP A 81 -15.04 -27.93 -1.21
C ASP A 81 -16.48 -28.25 -0.77
N THR A 82 -17.37 -27.26 -0.69
CA THR A 82 -18.78 -27.48 -0.28
C THR A 82 -19.68 -27.97 -1.42
N THR A 83 -19.17 -28.01 -2.66
CA THR A 83 -19.91 -28.46 -3.87
C THR A 83 -19.53 -29.86 -4.33
N VAL A 84 -18.95 -30.68 -3.46
CA VAL A 84 -18.67 -32.11 -3.68
C VAL A 84 -19.63 -32.95 -2.85
#